data_AF-A0A535QEH3-F1
#
_entry.id   AF-A0A535QEH3-F1
#
_cell.length_a   1.000
_cell.length_b   1.000
_cell.length_c   1.000
_cell.angle_alpha   90.00
_cell.angle_beta   90.00
_cell.angle_gamma   90.00
#
_symmetry.space_group_name_H-M   'P 1'
#
loop_
_entity.id
_entity.type
_entity.pdbx_description
1 polymer ?
#
loop_
_entity_poly.entity_id
_entity_poly.type
_entity_poly.pdbx_seq_one_letter_code
_entity_poly.pdbx_strand_id
1 'polypeptide(L)'
;MCLQAQEALQACLDKVVCYAGLLMLADATSPDHQALYGRAGMLASGVAAALGFIQNEIVALPEEAVATYLKQEPGLEPYRRQIALMRARRDHTLSEETEATLAALNDVFDAPWDLYQQIIAADVTFTPVQDMLGNEVPVSVGSFLLHLIQSPDRELRKRAWESITEGLGSHKAALGTSLATFIRRNATLARLRQFDSSTV
;
A
#
# COMPACT_ATOMS: atom_id res chain seq x y z
N MET A 1 -28.22 5.89 7.29
CA MET A 1 -28.03 5.68 5.84
C MET A 1 -26.97 4.59 5.62
N CYS A 2 -27.06 3.75 4.59
CA CYS A 2 -26.14 2.60 4.39
C CYS A 2 -24.65 3.00 4.40
N LEU A 3 -24.27 4.03 3.62
CA LEU A 3 -22.89 4.51 3.53
C LEU A 3 -22.33 5.03 4.87
N GLN A 4 -23.16 5.69 5.68
CA GLN A 4 -22.77 6.13 7.03
C GLN A 4 -22.49 4.95 7.97
N ALA A 5 -23.30 3.89 7.88
CA ALA A 5 -23.11 2.68 8.69
C ALA A 5 -21.83 1.94 8.26
N GLN A 6 -21.58 1.86 6.96
CA GLN A 6 -20.33 1.34 6.41
C GLN A 6 -19.12 2.12 6.93
N GLU A 7 -19.17 3.45 6.86
CA GLU A 7 -18.10 4.33 7.33
C GLU A 7 -17.84 4.17 8.84
N ALA A 8 -18.89 4.10 9.66
CA ALA A 8 -18.76 3.90 11.10
C ALA A 8 -18.12 2.54 11.44
N LEU A 9 -18.48 1.47 10.71
CA LEU A 9 -17.87 0.16 10.87
C LEU A 9 -16.40 0.19 10.45
N GLN A 10 -16.08 0.80 9.31
CA GLN A 10 -14.72 0.92 8.80
C GLN A 10 -13.83 1.70 9.78
N ALA A 11 -14.30 2.81 10.32
CA ALA A 11 -13.56 3.61 11.31
C ALA A 11 -13.26 2.83 12.60
N CYS A 12 -14.10 1.87 12.97
CA CYS A 12 -13.83 0.97 14.10
C CYS A 12 -12.77 -0.07 13.73
N LEU A 13 -12.92 -0.70 12.57
CA LEU A 13 -11.98 -1.68 12.05
C LEU A 13 -10.57 -1.10 11.90
N ASP A 14 -10.46 0.11 11.33
CA ASP A 14 -9.19 0.78 11.10
C ASP A 14 -8.41 0.98 12.40
N LYS A 15 -9.07 1.29 13.52
CA LYS A 15 -8.41 1.41 14.83
C LYS A 15 -7.79 0.09 15.27
N VAL A 16 -8.52 -1.02 15.08
CA VAL A 16 -8.05 -2.36 15.46
C VAL A 16 -6.86 -2.78 14.60
N VAL A 17 -6.98 -2.61 13.28
CA VAL A 17 -5.92 -2.98 12.32
C VAL A 17 -4.68 -2.12 12.51
N CYS A 18 -4.83 -0.80 12.66
CA CYS A 18 -3.71 0.11 12.91
C CYS A 18 -3.00 -0.22 14.23
N TYR A 19 -3.75 -0.48 15.30
CA TYR A 19 -3.14 -0.83 16.59
C TYR A 19 -2.33 -2.13 16.50
N ALA A 20 -2.90 -3.19 15.92
CA ALA A 20 -2.20 -4.46 15.75
C ALA A 20 -0.98 -4.32 14.84
N GLY A 21 -1.09 -3.55 13.74
CA GLY A 21 0.02 -3.27 12.83
C GLY A 21 1.15 -2.49 13.48
N LEU A 22 0.84 -1.49 14.32
CA LEU A 22 1.85 -0.73 15.06
C LEU A 22 2.60 -1.59 16.07
N LEU A 23 1.93 -2.51 16.76
CA LEU A 23 2.60 -3.47 17.65
C LEU A 23 3.53 -4.41 16.88
N MET A 24 3.08 -4.91 15.72
CA MET A 24 3.88 -5.76 14.84
C MET A 24 5.12 -5.03 14.31
N LEU A 25 5.00 -3.74 14.00
CA LEU A 25 6.13 -2.90 13.58
C LEU A 25 7.10 -2.59 14.73
N ALA A 26 6.59 -2.48 15.97
CA ALA A 26 7.42 -2.20 17.14
C ALA A 26 8.30 -3.40 17.53
N ASP A 27 7.74 -4.61 17.46
CA ASP A 27 8.50 -5.86 17.63
C ASP A 27 7.86 -6.99 16.82
N ALA A 28 8.44 -7.25 15.66
CA ALA A 28 8.01 -8.28 14.73
C ALA A 28 8.39 -9.71 15.17
N THR A 29 9.24 -9.86 16.20
CA THR A 29 9.68 -11.18 16.69
C THR A 29 8.75 -11.77 17.76
N SER A 30 7.86 -10.94 18.32
CA SER A 30 6.88 -11.34 19.33
C SER A 30 5.77 -12.22 18.73
N PRO A 31 5.60 -13.48 19.20
CA PRO A 31 4.52 -14.36 18.75
C PRO A 31 3.12 -13.79 19.05
N ASP A 32 2.98 -13.03 20.14
CA ASP A 32 1.71 -12.42 20.52
C ASP A 32 1.32 -11.29 19.55
N HIS A 33 2.29 -10.47 19.12
CA HIS A 33 2.04 -9.42 18.13
C HIS A 33 1.69 -10.01 16.77
N GLN A 34 2.42 -11.07 16.35
CA GLN A 34 2.13 -11.80 15.12
C GLN A 34 0.70 -12.39 15.13
N ALA A 35 0.31 -13.03 16.24
CA ALA A 35 -1.03 -13.60 16.39
C ALA A 35 -2.12 -12.53 16.38
N LEU A 36 -1.90 -11.39 17.06
CA LEU A 36 -2.85 -10.28 17.07
C LEU A 36 -3.02 -9.67 15.68
N TYR A 37 -1.93 -9.44 14.96
CA TYR A 37 -1.95 -8.91 13.60
C TYR A 37 -2.66 -9.88 12.64
N GLY A 38 -2.38 -11.18 12.72
CA GLY A 38 -3.08 -12.19 11.93
C GLY A 38 -4.60 -12.21 12.17
N ARG A 39 -5.04 -12.08 13.43
CA ARG A 39 -6.47 -11.99 13.78
C ARG A 39 -7.11 -10.71 13.25
N ALA A 40 -6.41 -9.58 13.33
CA ALA A 40 -6.89 -8.32 12.75
C ALA A 40 -7.04 -8.42 11.23
N GLY A 41 -6.10 -9.08 10.55
CA GLY A 41 -6.18 -9.36 9.11
C GLY A 41 -7.39 -10.23 8.73
N MET A 42 -7.65 -11.31 9.48
CA MET A 42 -8.83 -12.16 9.26
C MET A 42 -10.14 -11.38 9.47
N LEU A 43 -10.22 -10.54 10.52
CA LEU A 43 -11.37 -9.69 10.77
C LEU A 43 -11.61 -8.72 9.61
N ALA A 44 -10.55 -8.05 9.14
CA ALA A 44 -10.63 -7.11 8.03
C ALA A 44 -11.11 -7.79 6.74
N SER A 45 -10.60 -8.98 6.44
CA SER A 45 -11.06 -9.78 5.30
C SER A 45 -12.54 -10.14 5.39
N GLY A 46 -13.00 -10.58 6.57
CA GLY A 46 -14.42 -10.90 6.80
C GLY A 46 -15.34 -9.69 6.64
N VAL A 47 -14.93 -8.51 7.16
CA VAL A 47 -15.69 -7.26 6.98
C VAL A 47 -15.73 -6.84 5.51
N ALA A 48 -14.60 -6.92 4.79
CA ALA A 48 -14.56 -6.61 3.36
C ALA A 48 -15.49 -7.51 2.55
N ALA A 49 -15.51 -8.82 2.83
CA ALA A 49 -16.42 -9.76 2.19
C ALA A 49 -17.90 -9.44 2.47
N ALA A 50 -18.24 -9.13 3.73
CA ALA A 50 -19.60 -8.80 4.13
C ALA A 50 -20.12 -7.47 3.55
N LEU A 51 -19.22 -6.51 3.27
CA LEU A 51 -19.57 -5.20 2.71
C LEU A 51 -19.48 -5.15 1.17
N GLY A 52 -18.96 -6.20 0.53
CA GLY A 52 -18.74 -6.23 -0.92
C GLY A 52 -19.99 -5.96 -1.76
N PHE A 53 -21.18 -6.34 -1.26
CA PHE A 53 -22.44 -6.08 -1.94
C PHE A 53 -22.72 -4.59 -2.17
N ILE A 54 -22.28 -3.70 -1.26
CA ILE A 54 -22.56 -2.26 -1.35
C ILE A 54 -21.95 -1.68 -2.62
N GLN A 55 -20.69 -2.03 -2.90
CA GLN A 55 -20.02 -1.58 -4.11
C GLN A 55 -20.68 -2.16 -5.35
N ASN A 56 -21.01 -3.46 -5.35
CA ASN A 56 -21.64 -4.14 -6.49
C ASN A 56 -23.00 -3.53 -6.85
N GLU A 57 -23.85 -3.27 -5.85
CA GLU A 57 -25.16 -2.66 -6.07
C GLU A 57 -25.04 -1.22 -6.58
N ILE A 58 -24.16 -0.39 -5.99
CA ILE A 58 -23.93 0.99 -6.44
C ILE A 58 -23.45 1.04 -7.89
N VAL A 59 -22.54 0.12 -8.27
CA VAL A 59 -22.01 0.01 -9.63
C VAL A 59 -23.07 -0.47 -10.62
N ALA A 60 -23.97 -1.37 -10.20
CA ALA A 60 -25.05 -1.89 -11.03
C ALA A 60 -26.14 -0.86 -11.33
N LEU A 61 -26.31 0.17 -10.49
CA LEU A 61 -27.34 1.19 -10.70
C LEU A 61 -27.20 1.95 -12.04
N PRO A 62 -28.32 2.21 -12.74
CA PRO A 62 -28.34 3.11 -13.90
C PRO A 62 -27.84 4.52 -13.55
N GLU A 63 -27.22 5.20 -14.52
CA GLU A 63 -26.71 6.57 -14.35
C GLU A 63 -27.82 7.52 -13.87
N GLU A 64 -29.01 7.40 -14.45
CA GLU A 64 -30.17 8.23 -14.16
C GLU A 64 -30.66 8.02 -12.72
N ALA A 65 -30.59 6.79 -12.20
CA ALA A 65 -30.99 6.46 -10.84
C ALA A 65 -30.03 7.11 -9.84
N VAL A 66 -28.72 7.00 -10.07
CA VAL A 66 -27.70 7.62 -9.21
C VAL A 66 -27.83 9.15 -9.22
N ALA A 67 -27.99 9.75 -10.40
CA ALA A 67 -28.21 11.19 -10.53
C ALA A 67 -29.48 11.66 -9.80
N THR A 68 -30.52 10.82 -9.77
CA THR A 68 -31.77 11.10 -9.06
C THR A 68 -31.56 11.04 -7.54
N TYR A 69 -30.92 9.99 -7.02
CA TYR A 69 -30.64 9.87 -5.58
C TYR A 69 -29.75 10.99 -5.05
N LEU A 70 -28.70 11.37 -5.80
CA LEU A 70 -27.82 12.49 -5.43
C LEU A 70 -28.55 13.85 -5.40
N LYS A 71 -29.67 14.00 -6.13
CA LYS A 71 -30.49 15.22 -6.08
C LYS A 71 -31.51 15.20 -4.95
N GLN A 72 -32.08 14.02 -4.66
CA GLN A 72 -33.17 13.87 -3.71
C GLN A 72 -32.68 13.78 -2.26
N GLU A 73 -31.48 13.27 -2.02
CA GLU A 73 -30.92 13.08 -0.68
C GLU A 73 -29.65 13.93 -0.47
N PRO A 74 -29.77 15.12 0.13
CA PRO A 74 -28.63 16.00 0.41
C PRO A 74 -27.55 15.33 1.28
N GLY A 75 -27.91 14.34 2.11
CA GLY A 75 -26.97 13.58 2.91
C GLY A 75 -25.96 12.76 2.09
N LEU A 76 -26.22 12.54 0.80
CA LEU A 76 -25.30 11.85 -0.11
C LEU A 76 -24.19 12.75 -0.68
N GLU A 77 -24.28 14.07 -0.51
CA GLU A 77 -23.31 14.99 -1.10
C GLU A 77 -21.85 14.72 -0.69
N PRO A 78 -21.53 14.43 0.59
CA PRO A 78 -20.16 14.05 0.99
C PRO A 78 -19.65 12.79 0.29
N TYR A 79 -20.57 11.89 -0.10
CA TYR A 79 -20.25 10.61 -0.73
C TYR A 79 -20.21 10.69 -2.27
N ARG A 80 -20.58 11.83 -2.88
CA ARG A 80 -20.63 12.01 -4.35
C ARG A 80 -19.35 11.56 -5.04
N ARG A 81 -18.19 11.98 -4.52
CA ARG A 81 -16.87 11.60 -5.08
C ARG A 81 -16.61 10.10 -4.95
N GLN A 82 -16.93 9.51 -3.80
CA GLN A 82 -16.73 8.08 -3.57
C GLN A 82 -17.59 7.26 -4.55
N ILE A 83 -18.87 7.61 -4.70
CA ILE A 83 -19.79 6.98 -5.63
C ILE A 83 -19.28 7.11 -7.08
N ALA A 84 -18.83 8.31 -7.48
CA ALA A 84 -18.27 8.53 -8.82
C ALA A 84 -17.02 7.65 -9.07
N LEU A 85 -16.11 7.53 -8.10
CA LEU A 85 -14.93 6.68 -8.21
C LEU A 85 -15.28 5.18 -8.27
N MET A 86 -16.25 4.73 -7.47
CA MET A 86 -16.74 3.34 -7.54
C MET A 86 -17.30 3.02 -8.92
N ARG A 87 -18.11 3.92 -9.47
CA ARG A 87 -18.75 3.73 -10.77
C ARG A 87 -17.77 3.85 -11.93
N ALA A 88 -16.78 4.73 -11.86
CA ALA A 88 -15.71 4.81 -12.85
C ALA A 88 -14.93 3.49 -13.00
N ARG A 89 -14.89 2.65 -11.95
CA ARG A 89 -14.25 1.32 -12.03
C ARG A 89 -15.10 0.27 -12.73
N ARG A 90 -16.39 0.51 -12.97
CA ARG A 90 -17.32 -0.43 -13.60
C ARG A 90 -16.78 -0.91 -14.95
N ASP A 91 -16.40 0.04 -15.79
CA ASP A 91 -15.93 -0.21 -17.16
C ASP A 91 -14.54 -0.90 -17.17
N HIS A 92 -13.89 -0.93 -16.01
CA HIS A 92 -12.58 -1.54 -15.79
C HIS A 92 -12.65 -2.82 -14.93
N THR A 93 -13.86 -3.31 -14.61
CA THR A 93 -14.04 -4.54 -13.85
C THR A 93 -14.18 -5.73 -14.81
N LEU A 94 -13.41 -6.79 -14.57
CA LEU A 94 -13.44 -7.99 -15.40
C LEU A 94 -14.63 -8.90 -15.02
N SER A 95 -14.75 -10.05 -15.69
CA SER A 95 -15.71 -11.07 -15.28
C SER A 95 -15.42 -11.53 -13.84
N GLU A 96 -16.45 -11.95 -13.11
CA GLU A 96 -16.34 -12.42 -11.72
C GLU A 96 -15.27 -13.51 -11.55
N GLU A 97 -15.25 -14.48 -12.45
CA GLU A 97 -14.23 -15.56 -12.47
C GLU A 97 -12.81 -15.00 -12.66
N THR A 98 -12.65 -14.00 -13.53
CA THR A 98 -11.34 -13.37 -13.77
C THR A 98 -10.89 -12.53 -12.57
N GLU A 99 -11.77 -11.74 -11.96
CA GLU A 99 -11.42 -10.97 -10.76
C GLU A 99 -11.09 -11.89 -9.59
N ALA A 100 -11.84 -12.99 -9.41
CA ALA A 100 -11.53 -14.00 -8.39
C ALA A 100 -10.16 -14.66 -8.63
N THR A 101 -9.85 -14.97 -9.90
CA THR A 101 -8.54 -15.52 -10.29
C THR A 101 -7.41 -14.53 -10.00
N LEU A 102 -7.57 -13.26 -10.36
CA LEU A 102 -6.56 -12.22 -10.08
C LEU A 102 -6.39 -12.00 -8.57
N ALA A 103 -7.48 -12.01 -7.81
CA ALA A 103 -7.44 -11.86 -6.36
C ALA A 103 -6.68 -13.03 -5.69
N ALA A 104 -6.88 -14.27 -6.15
CA ALA A 104 -6.16 -15.45 -5.66
C ALA A 104 -4.65 -15.42 -5.97
N LEU A 105 -4.22 -14.58 -6.93
CA LEU A 105 -2.82 -14.39 -7.31
C LEU A 105 -2.18 -13.16 -6.66
N ASN A 106 -2.88 -12.43 -5.77
CA ASN A 106 -2.35 -11.20 -5.17
C ASN A 106 -0.99 -11.40 -4.50
N ASP A 107 -0.80 -12.46 -3.71
CA ASP A 107 0.49 -12.75 -3.06
C ASP A 107 1.63 -12.90 -4.08
N VAL A 108 1.35 -13.50 -5.25
CA VAL A 108 2.32 -13.62 -6.35
C VAL A 108 2.59 -12.27 -6.99
N PHE A 109 1.55 -11.44 -7.13
CA PHE A 109 1.66 -10.08 -7.67
C PHE A 109 2.41 -9.12 -6.73
N ASP A 110 2.40 -9.38 -5.42
CA ASP A 110 3.07 -8.57 -4.40
C ASP A 110 4.49 -9.05 -4.08
N ALA A 111 4.86 -10.27 -4.46
CA ALA A 111 6.21 -10.82 -4.27
C ALA A 111 7.38 -9.90 -4.70
N PRO A 112 7.31 -9.09 -5.78
CA PRO A 112 8.38 -8.14 -6.09
C PRO A 112 8.62 -7.10 -4.99
N TRP A 113 7.55 -6.63 -4.34
CA TRP A 113 7.62 -5.68 -3.23
C TRP A 113 8.23 -6.33 -1.99
N ASP A 114 7.81 -7.55 -1.65
CA ASP A 114 8.37 -8.29 -0.53
C ASP A 114 9.86 -8.55 -0.71
N LEU A 115 10.29 -8.91 -1.92
CA LEU A 115 11.71 -9.06 -2.27
C LEU A 115 12.48 -7.75 -2.08
N TYR A 116 11.92 -6.61 -2.50
CA TYR A 116 12.54 -5.31 -2.26
C TYR A 116 12.69 -5.04 -0.76
N GLN A 117 11.65 -5.27 0.03
CA GLN A 117 11.68 -5.06 1.48
C GLN A 117 12.73 -5.93 2.16
N GLN A 118 12.80 -7.22 1.82
CA GLN A 118 13.81 -8.14 2.38
C GLN A 118 15.23 -7.70 2.04
N ILE A 119 15.49 -7.29 0.78
CA ILE A 119 16.81 -6.82 0.38
C ILE A 119 17.21 -5.59 1.20
N ILE A 120 16.33 -4.58 1.31
CA ILE A 120 16.65 -3.34 2.03
C ILE A 120 16.75 -3.54 3.55
N ALA A 121 15.94 -4.44 4.12
CA ALA A 121 15.88 -4.64 5.56
C ALA A 121 16.95 -5.61 6.10
N ALA A 122 17.37 -6.60 5.31
CA ALA A 122 18.20 -7.71 5.80
C ALA A 122 19.48 -7.95 4.99
N ASP A 123 19.44 -7.84 3.66
CA ASP A 123 20.60 -8.23 2.83
C ASP A 123 21.58 -7.09 2.61
N VAL A 124 21.08 -5.86 2.47
CA VAL A 124 21.92 -4.68 2.24
C VAL A 124 22.56 -4.26 3.55
N THR A 125 23.90 -4.26 3.57
CA THR A 125 24.68 -3.66 4.64
C THR A 125 25.05 -2.23 4.25
N PHE A 126 24.72 -1.27 5.12
CA PHE A 126 25.14 0.12 4.97
C PHE A 126 26.26 0.41 5.95
N THR A 127 27.37 0.95 5.45
CA THR A 127 28.51 1.33 6.30
C THR A 127 28.13 2.53 7.16
N PRO A 128 28.31 2.47 8.50
CA PRO A 128 28.13 3.63 9.37
C PRO A 128 29.07 4.78 8.99
N VAL A 129 28.64 6.01 9.27
CA VAL A 129 29.40 7.23 8.92
C VAL A 129 29.68 8.05 10.18
N GLN A 130 30.74 8.84 10.19
CA GLN A 130 31.04 9.71 11.33
C GLN A 130 30.41 11.09 11.16
N ASP A 131 29.96 11.72 12.26
CA ASP A 131 29.55 13.12 12.27
C ASP A 131 30.75 14.09 12.45
N MET A 132 30.49 15.39 12.61
CA MET A 132 31.53 16.40 12.86
C MET A 132 32.21 16.27 14.23
N LEU A 133 31.59 15.57 15.17
CA LEU A 133 32.10 15.33 16.51
C LEU A 133 32.87 14.00 16.60
N GLY A 134 32.92 13.23 15.51
CA GLY A 134 33.57 11.93 15.44
C GLY A 134 32.69 10.77 15.94
N ASN A 135 31.40 11.02 16.22
CA ASN A 135 30.48 9.96 16.62
C ASN A 135 30.07 9.13 15.41
N GLU A 136 29.97 7.82 15.61
CA GLU A 136 29.46 6.90 14.61
C GLU A 136 27.94 7.01 14.50
N VAL A 137 27.45 7.16 13.28
CA VAL A 137 26.04 7.33 12.94
C VAL A 137 25.62 6.18 12.03
N PRO A 138 24.66 5.34 12.45
CA PRO A 138 24.18 4.23 11.63
C PRO A 138 23.41 4.74 10.41
N VAL A 139 23.68 4.11 9.26
CA VAL A 139 23.04 4.44 7.99
C VAL A 139 21.98 3.39 7.65
N SER A 140 20.81 3.87 7.23
CA SER A 140 19.79 3.09 6.56
C SER A 140 19.11 3.97 5.52
N VAL A 141 18.32 3.39 4.60
CA VAL A 141 17.53 4.19 3.65
C VAL A 141 16.62 5.18 4.40
N GLY A 142 16.00 4.74 5.50
CA GLY A 142 15.16 5.59 6.34
C GLY A 142 15.93 6.72 7.02
N SER A 143 17.05 6.41 7.69
CA SER A 143 17.85 7.46 8.37
C SER A 143 18.45 8.45 7.37
N PHE A 144 18.84 7.97 6.19
CA PHE A 144 19.35 8.82 5.12
C PHE A 144 18.31 9.83 4.64
N LEU A 145 17.12 9.36 4.25
CA LEU A 145 16.06 10.20 3.68
C LEU A 145 15.46 11.17 4.70
N LEU A 146 15.28 10.73 5.95
CA LEU A 146 14.61 11.51 6.97
C LEU A 146 15.55 12.47 7.71
N HIS A 147 16.83 12.14 7.82
CA HIS A 147 17.75 12.86 8.72
C HIS A 147 19.07 13.24 8.04
N LEU A 148 19.83 12.27 7.52
CA LEU A 148 21.20 12.52 7.11
C LEU A 148 21.29 13.49 5.92
N ILE A 149 20.40 13.37 4.93
CA ILE A 149 20.38 14.27 3.75
C ILE A 149 20.04 15.73 4.11
N GLN A 150 19.40 15.95 5.26
CA GLN A 150 19.00 17.28 5.73
C GLN A 150 20.03 17.92 6.65
N SER A 151 21.09 17.19 7.05
CA SER A 151 22.13 17.69 7.94
C SER A 151 22.80 18.95 7.36
N PRO A 152 23.15 19.96 8.19
CA PRO A 152 23.95 21.10 7.74
C PRO A 152 25.37 20.69 7.34
N ASP A 153 25.90 19.58 7.88
CA ASP A 153 27.23 19.07 7.55
C ASP A 153 27.25 18.43 6.15
N ARG A 154 27.96 19.10 5.23
CA ARG A 154 28.13 18.62 3.85
C ARG A 154 28.85 17.27 3.77
N GLU A 155 29.83 17.03 4.62
CA GLU A 155 30.66 15.84 4.51
C GLU A 155 30.03 14.63 5.18
N LEU A 156 29.16 14.84 6.18
CA LEU A 156 28.21 13.81 6.61
C LEU A 156 27.25 13.41 5.49
N ARG A 157 26.65 14.39 4.78
CA ARG A 157 25.74 14.09 3.65
C ARG A 157 26.42 13.27 2.56
N LYS A 158 27.65 13.64 2.21
CA LYS A 158 28.43 12.94 1.18
C LYS A 158 28.78 11.51 1.60
N ARG A 159 29.31 11.31 2.82
CA ARG A 159 29.63 9.96 3.33
C ARG A 159 28.38 9.08 3.41
N ALA A 160 27.26 9.64 3.86
CA ALA A 160 25.99 8.91 3.93
C ALA A 160 25.50 8.51 2.52
N TRP A 161 25.63 9.40 1.53
CA TRP A 161 25.31 9.09 0.14
C TRP A 161 26.19 7.95 -0.40
N GLU A 162 27.51 8.01 -0.17
CA GLU A 162 28.45 6.97 -0.61
C GLU A 162 28.07 5.60 -0.03
N SER A 163 27.81 5.53 1.29
CA SER A 163 27.33 4.32 1.98
C SER A 163 26.04 3.77 1.37
N ILE A 164 25.04 4.61 1.10
CA ILE A 164 23.79 4.20 0.44
C ILE A 164 24.05 3.67 -0.97
N THR A 165 24.84 4.37 -1.79
CA THR A 165 25.09 3.97 -3.18
C THR A 165 25.90 2.69 -3.30
N GLU A 166 26.86 2.48 -2.40
CA GLU A 166 27.64 1.24 -2.34
C GLU A 166 26.77 0.06 -1.92
N GLY A 167 26.02 0.22 -0.82
CA GLY A 167 25.13 -0.82 -0.29
C GLY A 167 24.02 -1.21 -1.28
N LEU A 168 23.38 -0.24 -1.94
CA LEU A 168 22.38 -0.56 -2.97
C LEU A 168 23.03 -1.07 -4.27
N GLY A 169 24.24 -0.59 -4.57
CA GLY A 169 24.99 -0.93 -5.79
C GLY A 169 25.31 -2.41 -5.90
N SER A 170 25.62 -3.08 -4.78
CA SER A 170 25.88 -4.53 -4.74
C SER A 170 24.62 -5.37 -5.06
N HIS A 171 23.41 -4.83 -4.84
CA HIS A 171 22.14 -5.51 -5.10
C HIS A 171 21.37 -4.94 -6.31
N LYS A 172 21.98 -4.05 -7.11
CA LYS A 172 21.31 -3.30 -8.18
C LYS A 172 20.54 -4.17 -9.19
N ALA A 173 21.04 -5.37 -9.49
CA ALA A 173 20.40 -6.27 -10.46
C ALA A 173 19.09 -6.86 -9.91
N ALA A 174 19.10 -7.28 -8.64
CA ALA A 174 17.92 -7.82 -7.98
C ALA A 174 16.87 -6.73 -7.75
N LEU A 175 17.29 -5.56 -7.23
CA LEU A 175 16.43 -4.39 -7.05
C LEU A 175 15.81 -3.92 -8.37
N GLY A 176 16.63 -3.82 -9.43
CA GLY A 176 16.16 -3.45 -10.77
C GLY A 176 15.17 -4.46 -11.35
N THR A 177 15.40 -5.76 -11.14
CA THR A 177 14.50 -6.82 -11.60
C THR A 177 13.18 -6.81 -10.84
N SER A 178 13.21 -6.63 -9.51
CA SER A 178 12.03 -6.46 -8.68
C SER A 178 11.18 -5.28 -9.17
N LEU A 179 11.79 -4.10 -9.32
CA LEU A 179 11.10 -2.89 -9.78
C LEU A 179 10.51 -3.06 -11.19
N ALA A 180 11.29 -3.60 -12.14
CA ALA A 180 10.80 -3.84 -13.49
C ALA A 180 9.62 -4.82 -13.52
N THR A 181 9.64 -5.82 -12.64
CA THR A 181 8.54 -6.80 -12.51
C THR A 181 7.30 -6.17 -11.89
N PHE A 182 7.46 -5.35 -10.86
CA PHE A 182 6.37 -4.57 -10.27
C PHE A 182 5.71 -3.63 -11.30
N ILE A 183 6.51 -2.92 -12.11
CA ILE A 183 6.00 -2.04 -13.17
C ILE A 183 5.28 -2.84 -14.26
N ARG A 184 5.85 -3.96 -14.71
CA ARG A 184 5.20 -4.83 -15.72
C ARG A 184 3.89 -5.41 -15.21
N ARG A 185 3.83 -5.83 -13.94
CA ARG A 185 2.59 -6.27 -13.29
C ARG A 185 1.53 -5.18 -13.35
N ASN A 186 1.86 -3.95 -12.96
CA ASN A 186 0.95 -2.80 -13.06
C ASN A 186 0.46 -2.55 -14.48
N ALA A 187 1.37 -2.53 -15.46
CA ALA A 187 1.04 -2.34 -16.88
C ALA A 187 0.12 -3.43 -17.41
N THR A 188 0.37 -4.68 -17.06
CA THR A 188 -0.48 -5.81 -17.47
C THR A 188 -1.86 -5.73 -16.84
N LEU A 189 -1.97 -5.49 -15.53
CA LEU A 189 -3.27 -5.38 -14.84
C LEU A 189 -4.09 -4.19 -15.37
N ALA A 190 -3.44 -3.05 -15.62
CA ALA A 190 -4.09 -1.88 -16.20
C ALA A 190 -4.66 -2.20 -17.59
N ARG A 191 -3.88 -2.84 -18.47
CA ARG A 191 -4.32 -3.24 -19.81
C ARG A 191 -5.46 -4.26 -19.77
N LEU A 192 -5.37 -5.26 -18.90
CA LEU A 192 -6.45 -6.26 -18.74
C LEU A 192 -7.75 -5.55 -18.38
N ARG A 193 -7.68 -4.62 -17.42
CA ARG A 193 -8.80 -3.78 -16.99
C ARG A 193 -9.11 -2.60 -17.92
N GLN A 194 -8.56 -2.57 -19.14
CA GLN A 194 -8.86 -1.55 -20.15
C GLN A 194 -8.59 -0.10 -19.72
N PHE A 195 -7.62 0.12 -18.83
CA PHE A 195 -7.10 1.46 -18.56
C PHE A 195 -6.11 1.88 -19.66
N ASP A 196 -6.12 3.17 -20.00
CA ASP A 196 -5.18 3.76 -20.98
C ASP A 196 -3.73 3.75 -20.49
N SER A 197 -3.53 3.82 -19.17
CA SER A 197 -2.21 3.86 -18.53
C SER A 197 -2.22 3.14 -17.19
N SER A 198 -1.06 2.62 -16.80
CA SER A 198 -0.81 2.09 -15.45
C SER A 198 -0.40 3.15 -14.43
N THR A 199 -0.22 4.39 -14.87
CA THR A 199 -0.01 5.55 -14.01
C THR A 199 -1.19 6.50 -14.17
N VAL A 200 -1.60 7.12 -13.06
CA VAL A 200 -2.61 8.21 -13.06
C VAL A 200 -2.07 9.42 -13.80
#